data_AF-A0A497NJU3-F1
#
_entry.id   AF-A0A497NJU3-F1
#
_cell.length_a   1.000
_cell.length_b   1.000
_cell.length_c   1.000
_cell.angle_alpha   90.00
_cell.angle_beta   90.00
_cell.angle_gamma   90.00
#
_symmetry.space_group_name_H-M   'P 1'
#
loop_
_entity.id
_entity.type
_entity.pdbx_description
1 polymer ?
#
loop_
_entity_poly.entity_id
_entity_poly.type
_entity_poly.pdbx_seq_one_letter_code
_entity_poly.pdbx_strand_id
1 'polypeptide(L)'
;METKEIPPSEAKVLNYIRGNITLNRIKEVEEFLSEKGFLNLRKYFENWLMESVYRSHKGSYKIDYSKARGQTFLNCIIYILFGEPEIKMSLYPSKKLKTVLEKRLRKNSYFLRYSLRYLKTRTGDKNKKTGWINVEPYVYPILGGEIFFYCTLKALTEITKKILKNKNYSFPQCMNWREAIIYYLISEVIEDI
;
A
#
# COMPACT_ATOMS: atom_id res chain seq x y z
N MET A 1 -34.22 -10.19 15.97
CA MET A 1 -33.02 -9.59 15.36
C MET A 1 -33.17 -9.75 13.86
N GLU A 2 -33.44 -8.65 13.14
CA GLU A 2 -33.53 -8.70 11.68
C GLU A 2 -32.15 -9.04 11.11
N THR A 3 -32.07 -10.15 10.40
CA THR A 3 -30.92 -10.50 9.57
C THR A 3 -30.85 -9.51 8.43
N LYS A 4 -30.03 -8.46 8.58
CA LYS A 4 -29.77 -7.49 7.53
C LYS A 4 -29.13 -8.23 6.35
N GLU A 5 -29.83 -8.27 5.21
CA GLU A 5 -29.27 -8.87 3.99
C GLU A 5 -28.03 -8.10 3.56
N ILE A 6 -26.92 -8.82 3.39
CA ILE A 6 -25.65 -8.26 2.93
C ILE A 6 -25.72 -8.13 1.40
N PRO A 7 -25.47 -6.95 0.82
CA PRO A 7 -25.43 -6.77 -0.63
C PRO A 7 -24.48 -7.79 -1.30
N PRO A 8 -24.82 -8.32 -2.50
CA PRO A 8 -24.00 -9.35 -3.16
C PRO A 8 -22.54 -8.96 -3.40
N SER A 9 -22.26 -7.67 -3.66
CA SER A 9 -20.89 -7.16 -3.82
C SER A 9 -20.11 -7.13 -2.50
N GLU A 10 -20.78 -6.79 -1.40
CA GLU A 10 -20.19 -6.78 -0.06
C GLU A 10 -19.85 -8.20 0.40
N ALA A 11 -20.77 -9.15 0.18
CA ALA A 11 -20.54 -10.55 0.48
C ALA A 11 -19.31 -11.11 -0.24
N LYS A 12 -19.09 -10.74 -1.52
CA LYS A 12 -17.89 -11.12 -2.28
C LYS A 12 -16.61 -10.58 -1.63
N VAL A 13 -16.59 -9.31 -1.25
CA VAL A 13 -15.43 -8.67 -0.58
C VAL A 13 -15.09 -9.39 0.72
N LEU A 14 -16.08 -9.61 1.58
CA LEU A 14 -15.89 -10.29 2.88
C LEU A 14 -15.41 -11.73 2.69
N ASN A 15 -16.01 -12.46 1.74
CA ASN A 15 -15.64 -13.84 1.44
C ASN A 15 -14.21 -13.93 0.89
N TYR A 16 -13.81 -13.01 0.01
CA TYR A 16 -12.44 -12.96 -0.49
C TYR A 16 -11.45 -12.79 0.66
N ILE A 17 -11.67 -11.81 1.54
CA ILE A 17 -10.77 -11.54 2.67
C ILE A 17 -10.66 -12.77 3.57
N ARG A 18 -11.80 -13.38 3.93
CA ARG A 18 -11.84 -14.57 4.80
C ARG A 18 -11.21 -15.82 4.17
N GLY A 19 -11.32 -15.98 2.85
CA GLY A 19 -10.75 -17.12 2.14
C GLY A 19 -9.28 -16.96 1.76
N ASN A 20 -8.82 -15.73 1.52
CA ASN A 20 -7.54 -15.47 0.86
C ASN A 20 -6.55 -14.63 1.68
N ILE A 21 -6.93 -14.05 2.82
CA ILE A 21 -6.03 -13.27 3.70
C ILE A 21 -5.94 -13.95 5.06
N THR A 22 -4.73 -14.03 5.63
CA THR A 22 -4.48 -14.67 6.93
C THR A 22 -4.00 -13.68 7.97
N LEU A 23 -4.37 -13.90 9.24
CA LEU A 23 -3.86 -13.12 10.37
C LEU A 23 -2.34 -13.19 10.49
N ASN A 24 -1.73 -14.32 10.11
CA ASN A 24 -0.28 -14.50 10.14
C ASN A 24 0.45 -13.52 9.21
N ARG A 25 0.00 -13.37 7.95
CA ARG A 25 0.57 -12.40 7.00
C ARG A 25 0.49 -10.96 7.53
N ILE A 26 -0.62 -10.63 8.18
CA ILE A 26 -0.79 -9.31 8.78
C ILE A 26 0.18 -9.12 9.95
N LYS A 27 0.36 -10.14 10.79
CA LYS A 27 1.32 -10.11 11.92
C LYS A 27 2.76 -9.91 11.43
N GLU A 28 3.17 -10.64 10.39
CA GLU A 28 4.50 -10.49 9.78
C GLU A 28 4.73 -9.08 9.22
N VAL A 29 3.71 -8.50 8.57
CA VAL A 29 3.77 -7.08 8.16
C VAL A 29 3.89 -6.16 9.37
N GLU A 30 3.10 -6.35 10.42
CA GLU A 30 3.14 -5.49 11.61
C GLU A 30 4.51 -5.56 12.32
N GLU A 31 5.10 -6.75 12.41
CA GLU A 31 6.45 -6.97 12.95
C GLU A 31 7.50 -6.22 12.11
N PHE A 32 7.48 -6.43 10.79
CA PHE A 32 8.37 -5.72 9.88
C PHE A 32 8.22 -4.19 9.98
N LEU A 33 6.99 -3.68 9.99
CA LEU A 33 6.73 -2.25 10.14
C LEU A 33 7.17 -1.71 11.52
N SER A 34 7.06 -2.53 12.57
CA SER A 34 7.50 -2.17 13.92
C SER A 34 9.01 -2.00 13.97
N GLU A 35 9.76 -2.99 13.45
CA GLU A 35 11.23 -2.96 13.38
C GLU A 35 11.76 -1.77 12.60
N LYS A 36 11.06 -1.36 11.54
CA LYS A 36 11.44 -0.19 10.72
C LYS A 36 10.91 1.13 11.27
N GLY A 37 10.14 1.12 12.37
CA GLY A 37 9.56 2.33 12.95
C GLY A 37 8.45 2.97 12.10
N PHE A 38 7.77 2.18 11.27
CA PHE A 38 6.67 2.61 10.39
C PHE A 38 5.28 2.30 10.96
N LEU A 39 5.19 1.37 11.92
CA LEU A 39 3.89 0.90 12.42
C LEU A 39 3.09 2.00 13.16
N ASN A 40 3.78 2.84 13.94
CA ASN A 40 3.16 3.93 14.70
C ASN A 40 3.04 5.18 13.82
N LEU A 41 1.80 5.64 13.58
CA LEU A 41 1.51 6.79 12.72
C LEU A 41 2.23 8.06 13.16
N ARG A 42 2.22 8.38 14.46
CA ARG A 42 2.84 9.60 14.98
C ARG A 42 4.36 9.56 14.76
N LYS A 43 5.00 8.46 15.15
CA LYS A 43 6.44 8.26 14.91
C LYS A 43 6.77 8.28 13.42
N TYR A 44 5.91 7.68 12.58
CA TYR A 44 6.12 7.68 11.15
C TYR A 44 6.04 9.08 10.55
N PHE A 45 5.04 9.85 10.96
CA PHE A 45 4.87 11.23 10.56
C PHE A 45 6.06 12.10 10.99
N GLU A 46 6.38 12.11 12.28
CA GLU A 46 7.41 12.96 12.88
C GLU A 46 8.82 12.64 12.35
N ASN A 47 9.15 11.37 12.15
CA ASN A 47 10.52 10.96 11.82
C ASN A 47 10.76 10.74 10.32
N TRP A 48 9.79 10.21 9.57
CA TRP A 48 10.02 9.75 8.20
C TRP A 48 9.33 10.65 7.18
N LEU A 49 8.05 10.94 7.35
CA LEU A 49 7.32 11.76 6.38
C LEU A 49 7.79 13.22 6.39
N MET A 50 8.02 13.79 7.58
CA MET A 50 8.63 15.12 7.71
C MET A 50 10.01 15.18 7.07
N GLU A 51 10.82 14.12 7.17
CA GLU A 51 12.10 14.05 6.44
C GLU A 51 11.86 14.06 4.93
N SER A 52 10.94 13.23 4.41
CA SER A 52 10.59 13.21 2.98
C SER A 52 10.22 14.61 2.46
N VAL A 53 9.38 15.34 3.22
CA VAL A 53 8.95 16.70 2.89
C VAL A 53 10.13 17.67 2.94
N TYR A 54 10.98 17.60 3.97
CA TYR A 54 12.19 18.41 4.06
C TYR A 54 13.14 18.18 2.88
N ARG A 55 13.40 16.92 2.50
CA ARG A 55 14.25 16.58 1.34
C ARG A 55 13.67 17.12 0.04
N SER A 56 12.34 17.11 -0.08
CA SER A 56 11.61 17.65 -1.22
C SER A 56 11.81 19.15 -1.34
N HIS A 57 11.64 19.92 -0.25
CA HIS A 57 11.91 21.35 -0.23
C HIS A 57 13.36 21.70 -0.57
N LYS A 58 14.31 20.83 -0.19
CA LYS A 58 15.72 20.98 -0.50
C LYS A 58 16.09 20.59 -1.94
N GLY A 59 15.18 20.01 -2.73
CA GLY A 59 15.53 19.43 -4.03
C GLY A 59 16.57 18.32 -3.93
N SER A 60 16.59 17.58 -2.82
CA SER A 60 17.64 16.60 -2.53
C SER A 60 17.42 15.26 -3.25
N TYR A 61 18.48 14.69 -3.82
CA TYR A 61 18.47 13.32 -4.38
C TYR A 61 18.08 12.25 -3.36
N LYS A 62 18.24 12.54 -2.05
CA LYS A 62 17.81 11.68 -0.93
C LYS A 62 16.29 11.50 -0.85
N ILE A 63 15.52 12.09 -1.75
CA ILE A 63 14.09 11.77 -1.93
C ILE A 63 13.88 10.33 -2.42
N ASP A 64 14.94 9.66 -2.90
CA ASP A 64 14.95 8.22 -3.17
C ASP A 64 14.59 7.35 -1.95
N TYR A 65 14.88 7.78 -0.72
CA TYR A 65 14.44 7.07 0.49
C TYR A 65 12.91 7.10 0.64
N SER A 66 12.26 8.23 0.33
CA SER A 66 10.80 8.33 0.27
C SER A 66 10.24 7.36 -0.78
N LYS A 67 10.90 7.30 -1.94
CA LYS A 67 10.56 6.36 -3.00
C LYS A 67 10.60 4.90 -2.52
N ALA A 68 11.69 4.52 -1.86
CA ALA A 68 11.89 3.17 -1.32
C ALA A 68 10.85 2.82 -0.24
N ARG A 69 10.48 3.78 0.64
CA ARG A 69 9.41 3.58 1.62
C ARG A 69 8.06 3.30 0.97
N GLY A 70 7.62 4.11 0.00
CA GLY A 70 6.37 3.83 -0.70
C GLY A 70 6.38 2.49 -1.45
N GLN A 71 7.54 2.08 -1.98
CA GLN A 71 7.69 0.74 -2.59
C GLN A 71 7.60 -0.37 -1.55
N THR A 72 8.16 -0.16 -0.36
CA THR A 72 8.07 -1.08 0.78
C THR A 72 6.62 -1.24 1.23
N PHE A 73 5.85 -0.15 1.34
CA PHE A 73 4.44 -0.22 1.69
C PHE A 73 3.61 -0.95 0.63
N LEU A 74 3.87 -0.68 -0.65
CA LEU A 74 3.24 -1.42 -1.75
C LEU A 74 3.58 -2.92 -1.66
N ASN A 75 4.83 -3.28 -1.38
CA ASN A 75 5.22 -4.68 -1.20
C ASN A 75 4.45 -5.36 -0.05
N CYS A 76 4.27 -4.66 1.08
CA CYS A 76 3.48 -5.17 2.21
C CYS A 76 2.00 -5.36 1.85
N ILE A 77 1.41 -4.43 1.09
CA ILE A 77 0.02 -4.57 0.60
C ILE A 77 -0.12 -5.84 -0.24
N ILE A 78 0.77 -6.02 -1.22
CA ILE A 78 0.73 -7.17 -2.12
C ILE A 78 0.98 -8.48 -1.36
N TYR A 79 1.89 -8.49 -0.39
CA TYR A 79 2.12 -9.65 0.47
C TYR A 79 0.87 -10.01 1.29
N ILE A 80 0.17 -9.03 1.89
CA ILE A 80 -1.08 -9.31 2.60
C ILE A 80 -2.12 -9.92 1.65
N LEU A 81 -2.28 -9.34 0.46
CA LEU A 81 -3.31 -9.77 -0.50
C LEU A 81 -3.04 -11.15 -1.08
N PHE A 82 -1.78 -11.47 -1.41
CA PHE A 82 -1.44 -12.62 -2.25
C PHE A 82 -0.43 -13.60 -1.66
N GLY A 83 0.24 -13.25 -0.56
CA GLY A 83 1.30 -14.05 0.06
C GLY A 83 2.62 -14.07 -0.72
N GLU A 84 2.73 -13.33 -1.81
CA GLU A 84 3.94 -13.20 -2.62
C GLU A 84 4.10 -11.75 -3.10
N PRO A 85 5.33 -11.23 -3.24
CA PRO A 85 6.59 -11.83 -2.80
C PRO A 85 6.73 -11.75 -1.27
N GLU A 86 7.45 -12.69 -0.66
CA GLU A 86 7.75 -12.66 0.78
C GLU A 86 8.38 -11.33 1.21
N ILE A 87 8.04 -10.90 2.42
CA ILE A 87 8.64 -9.73 3.03
C ILE A 87 10.08 -10.06 3.40
N LYS A 88 11.01 -9.45 2.69
CA LYS A 88 12.42 -9.44 3.11
C LYS A 88 12.62 -8.24 4.02
N MET A 89 13.49 -8.36 5.03
CA MET A 89 13.92 -7.28 5.94
C MET A 89 14.67 -6.11 5.24
N SER A 90 14.59 -6.02 3.91
CA SER A 90 15.20 -4.97 3.07
C SER A 90 14.17 -3.91 2.71
N LEU A 91 14.59 -2.64 2.72
CA LEU A 91 13.81 -1.49 2.22
C LEU A 91 13.65 -1.50 0.69
N TYR A 92 14.39 -2.36 0.00
CA TYR A 92 14.29 -2.49 -1.45
C TYR A 92 13.32 -3.63 -1.79
N PRO A 93 12.20 -3.34 -2.48
CA PRO A 93 11.22 -4.35 -2.84
C PRO A 93 11.86 -5.43 -3.72
N SER A 94 11.25 -6.62 -3.73
CA SER A 94 11.69 -7.65 -4.67
C SER A 94 11.52 -7.18 -6.12
N LYS A 95 12.45 -7.56 -7.00
CA LYS A 95 12.32 -7.33 -8.46
C LYS A 95 11.03 -7.91 -9.06
N LYS A 96 10.31 -8.75 -8.30
CA LYS A 96 9.08 -9.44 -8.72
C LYS A 96 7.81 -8.61 -8.49
N LEU A 97 7.86 -7.46 -7.82
CA LEU A 97 6.66 -6.69 -7.45
C LEU A 97 5.80 -6.30 -8.66
N LYS A 98 6.44 -5.82 -9.75
CA LYS A 98 5.76 -5.51 -11.01
C LYS A 98 5.07 -6.75 -11.59
N THR A 99 5.77 -7.87 -11.63
CA THR A 99 5.26 -9.14 -12.17
C THR A 99 4.06 -9.65 -11.38
N VAL A 100 4.11 -9.59 -10.05
CA VAL A 100 2.97 -10.00 -9.21
C VAL A 100 1.77 -9.10 -9.44
N LEU A 101 1.96 -7.78 -9.48
CA LEU A 101 0.91 -6.81 -9.79
C LEU A 101 0.23 -7.11 -11.13
N GLU A 102 1.02 -7.28 -12.21
CA GLU A 102 0.48 -7.56 -13.55
C GLU A 102 -0.17 -8.94 -13.67
N LYS A 103 0.25 -9.92 -12.85
CA LYS A 103 -0.32 -11.27 -12.82
C LYS A 103 -1.63 -11.33 -12.03
N ARG A 104 -1.73 -10.57 -10.93
CA ARG A 104 -2.80 -10.70 -9.92
C ARG A 104 -3.92 -9.66 -10.06
N LEU A 105 -3.74 -8.62 -10.88
CA LEU A 105 -4.70 -7.53 -11.04
C LEU A 105 -5.03 -7.29 -12.52
N ARG A 106 -6.24 -6.78 -12.77
CA ARG A 106 -6.80 -6.54 -14.11
C ARG A 106 -5.94 -5.59 -14.89
N LYS A 107 -5.80 -5.86 -16.18
CA LYS A 107 -5.42 -4.81 -17.14
C LYS A 107 -6.42 -3.67 -17.01
N ASN A 108 -5.96 -2.53 -16.48
CA ASN A 108 -6.70 -1.30 -16.20
C ASN A 108 -7.41 -1.18 -14.84
N SER A 109 -7.08 -1.99 -13.81
CA SER A 109 -7.49 -1.62 -12.45
C SER A 109 -6.82 -0.31 -12.00
N TYR A 110 -7.53 0.51 -11.21
CA TYR A 110 -7.01 1.80 -10.77
C TYR A 110 -5.77 1.61 -9.90
N PHE A 111 -5.83 0.66 -8.95
CA PHE A 111 -4.72 0.31 -8.09
C PHE A 111 -3.51 -0.22 -8.87
N LEU A 112 -3.72 -1.05 -9.91
CA LEU A 112 -2.64 -1.51 -10.79
C LEU A 112 -1.98 -0.32 -11.51
N ARG A 113 -2.77 0.55 -12.15
CA ARG A 113 -2.24 1.70 -12.89
C ARG A 113 -1.42 2.62 -11.99
N TYR A 114 -1.92 2.91 -10.79
CA TYR A 114 -1.23 3.75 -9.81
C TYR A 114 0.06 3.10 -9.33
N SER A 115 0.01 1.80 -9.02
CA SER A 115 1.18 1.02 -8.60
C SER A 115 2.25 1.00 -9.69
N LEU A 116 1.90 0.70 -10.93
CA LEU A 116 2.85 0.67 -12.06
C LEU A 116 3.40 2.06 -12.38
N ARG A 117 2.56 3.10 -12.34
CA ARG A 117 3.00 4.49 -12.55
C ARG A 117 4.00 4.89 -11.48
N TYR A 118 3.68 4.61 -10.21
CA TYR A 118 4.61 4.83 -9.13
C TYR A 118 5.90 4.07 -9.38
N LEU A 119 5.90 2.75 -9.59
CA LEU A 119 7.12 1.98 -9.82
C LEU A 119 8.01 2.53 -10.95
N LYS A 120 7.43 3.15 -11.98
CA LYS A 120 8.15 3.81 -13.08
C LYS A 120 8.68 5.21 -12.75
N THR A 121 8.15 5.87 -11.71
CA THR A 121 8.62 7.19 -11.26
C THR A 121 10.10 7.15 -10.92
N ARG A 122 10.89 7.95 -11.63
CA ARG A 122 12.32 8.14 -11.37
C ARG A 122 12.52 8.92 -10.08
N THR A 123 13.72 8.84 -9.51
CA THR A 123 14.11 9.64 -8.34
C THR A 123 14.91 10.88 -8.71
N GLY A 124 15.28 11.01 -9.98
CA GLY A 124 15.90 12.18 -10.56
C GLY A 124 16.57 11.87 -11.90
N ASP A 125 16.84 12.91 -12.69
CA ASP A 125 17.64 12.81 -13.90
C ASP A 125 18.95 13.57 -13.74
N LYS A 126 20.06 13.00 -14.21
CA LYS A 126 21.33 13.71 -14.24
C LYS A 126 21.26 14.84 -15.28
N ASN A 127 21.41 16.07 -14.82
CA ASN A 127 21.55 17.23 -15.68
C ASN A 127 22.88 17.14 -16.42
N LYS A 128 22.83 17.02 -17.75
CA LYS A 128 24.02 16.85 -18.59
C LYS A 128 24.98 18.04 -18.54
N LYS A 129 24.49 19.26 -18.27
CA LYS A 129 25.32 20.48 -18.24
C LYS A 129 26.01 20.67 -16.91
N THR A 130 25.32 20.39 -15.81
CA THR A 130 25.81 20.74 -14.47
C THR A 130 26.23 19.53 -13.63
N GLY A 131 25.92 18.30 -14.08
CA GLY A 131 26.20 17.07 -13.36
C GLY A 131 25.25 16.76 -12.19
N TRP A 132 24.46 17.75 -11.75
CA TRP A 132 23.50 17.61 -10.64
C TRP A 132 22.30 16.74 -11.01
N ILE A 133 21.66 16.15 -9.99
CA ILE A 133 20.44 15.36 -10.16
C ILE A 133 19.23 16.30 -10.04
N ASN A 134 18.44 16.44 -11.10
CA ASN A 134 17.16 17.15 -11.06
C ASN A 134 16.07 16.19 -10.54
N VAL A 135 15.55 16.48 -9.34
CA VAL A 135 14.48 15.69 -8.71
C VAL A 135 13.11 16.35 -8.82
N GLU A 136 13.02 17.63 -9.18
CA GLU A 136 11.79 18.44 -9.09
C GLU A 136 10.58 17.80 -9.78
N PRO A 137 10.69 17.25 -11.01
CA PRO A 137 9.54 16.64 -11.70
C PRO A 137 8.98 15.40 -10.97
N TYR A 138 9.76 14.82 -10.07
CA TYR A 138 9.48 13.54 -9.44
C TYR A 138 9.04 13.65 -7.99
N VAL A 139 9.26 14.80 -7.34
CA VAL A 139 8.95 15.03 -5.92
C VAL A 139 7.49 14.69 -5.59
N TYR A 140 6.52 15.28 -6.27
CA TYR A 140 5.10 15.04 -5.98
C TYR A 140 4.67 13.58 -6.24
N PRO A 141 5.01 12.95 -7.37
CA PRO A 141 4.76 11.53 -7.56
C PRO A 141 5.40 10.63 -6.49
N ILE A 142 6.57 10.98 -5.98
CA ILE A 142 7.26 10.22 -4.93
C ILE A 142 6.51 10.36 -3.59
N LEU A 143 6.31 11.59 -3.13
CA LEU A 143 5.61 11.87 -1.86
C LEU A 143 4.18 11.35 -1.88
N GLY A 144 3.44 11.63 -2.95
CA GLY A 144 2.06 11.19 -3.11
C GLY A 144 1.95 9.67 -3.09
N GLY A 145 2.88 8.96 -3.73
CA GLY A 145 2.91 7.50 -3.67
C GLY A 145 3.27 6.95 -2.30
N GLU A 146 4.26 7.53 -1.60
CA GLU A 146 4.60 7.14 -0.22
C GLU A 146 3.37 7.22 0.69
N ILE A 147 2.68 8.37 0.69
CA ILE A 147 1.49 8.61 1.52
C ILE A 147 0.34 7.67 1.10
N PHE A 148 0.09 7.54 -0.20
CA PHE A 148 -0.98 6.70 -0.73
C PHE A 148 -0.84 5.23 -0.27
N PHE A 149 0.35 4.64 -0.45
CA PHE A 149 0.56 3.24 -0.06
C PHE A 149 0.60 3.08 1.47
N TYR A 150 1.12 4.05 2.21
CA TYR A 150 1.08 3.99 3.67
C TYR A 150 -0.35 3.95 4.21
N CYS A 151 -1.21 4.90 3.79
CA CYS A 151 -2.60 4.97 4.21
C CYS A 151 -3.39 3.71 3.79
N THR A 152 -3.14 3.22 2.57
CA THR A 152 -3.76 1.99 2.07
C THR A 152 -3.36 0.78 2.92
N LEU A 153 -2.07 0.64 3.26
CA LEU A 153 -1.56 -0.44 4.09
C LEU A 153 -2.14 -0.39 5.52
N LYS A 154 -2.26 0.80 6.10
CA LYS A 154 -2.87 1.01 7.42
C LYS A 154 -4.34 0.62 7.43
N ALA A 155 -5.11 1.05 6.42
CA ALA A 155 -6.49 0.62 6.28
C ALA A 155 -6.58 -0.90 6.11
N LEU A 156 -5.69 -1.50 5.30
CA LEU A 156 -5.72 -2.92 4.98
C LEU A 156 -5.47 -3.75 6.23
N THR A 157 -4.41 -3.46 6.99
CA THR A 157 -4.09 -4.18 8.23
C THR A 157 -5.20 -4.06 9.27
N GLU A 158 -5.76 -2.87 9.49
CA GLU A 158 -6.80 -2.63 10.51
C GLU A 158 -8.14 -3.30 10.16
N ILE A 159 -8.65 -3.09 8.94
CA ILE A 159 -9.96 -3.59 8.53
C ILE A 159 -9.93 -5.10 8.30
N THR A 160 -8.89 -5.65 7.67
CA THR A 160 -8.80 -7.11 7.48
C THR A 160 -8.67 -7.84 8.81
N LYS A 161 -7.90 -7.33 9.78
CA LYS A 161 -7.88 -7.90 11.15
C LYS A 161 -9.27 -7.91 11.78
N LYS A 162 -10.04 -6.83 11.63
CA LYS A 162 -11.41 -6.73 12.15
C LYS A 162 -12.32 -7.79 11.52
N ILE A 163 -12.26 -7.94 10.19
CA ILE A 163 -13.05 -8.93 9.42
C ILE A 163 -12.68 -10.36 9.79
N LEU A 164 -11.38 -10.67 9.92
CA LEU A 164 -10.90 -12.01 10.22
C LEU A 164 -11.18 -12.43 11.67
N LYS A 165 -11.15 -11.49 12.62
CA LYS A 165 -11.45 -11.75 14.04
C LYS A 165 -12.94 -11.80 14.34
N ASN A 166 -13.78 -11.14 13.55
CA ASN A 166 -15.23 -11.11 13.74
C ASN A 166 -15.95 -11.77 12.56
N LYS A 167 -16.41 -13.00 12.78
CA LYS A 167 -17.19 -13.78 11.79
C LYS A 167 -18.48 -13.09 11.36
N ASN A 168 -19.05 -12.25 12.22
CA ASN A 168 -20.30 -11.52 11.97
C ASN A 168 -20.04 -10.08 11.49
N TYR A 169 -18.80 -9.72 11.17
CA TYR A 169 -18.51 -8.41 10.60
C TYR A 169 -19.19 -8.28 9.23
N SER A 170 -19.92 -7.19 9.08
CA SER A 170 -20.41 -6.61 7.84
C SER A 170 -19.93 -5.16 7.76
N PHE A 171 -19.80 -4.64 6.55
CA PHE A 171 -19.54 -3.22 6.37
C PHE A 171 -20.76 -2.42 6.84
N PRO A 172 -20.55 -1.31 7.57
CA PRO A 172 -21.66 -0.46 7.96
C PRO A 172 -22.28 0.21 6.73
N GLN A 173 -23.57 0.54 6.83
CA GLN A 173 -24.30 1.25 5.77
C GLN A 173 -23.61 2.55 5.35
N CYS A 174 -22.97 3.23 6.31
CA CYS A 174 -22.07 4.34 6.08
C CYS A 174 -20.63 3.89 6.40
N MET A 175 -19.90 3.45 5.38
CA MET A 175 -18.49 3.09 5.52
C MET A 175 -17.66 4.31 5.91
N ASN A 176 -16.76 4.13 6.88
CA ASN A 176 -15.70 5.13 7.09
C ASN A 176 -14.64 5.04 5.98
N TRP A 177 -13.72 6.01 5.94
CA TRP A 177 -12.71 6.07 4.88
C TRP A 177 -11.80 4.84 4.79
N ARG A 178 -11.43 4.21 5.92
CA ARG A 178 -10.61 2.98 5.90
C ARG A 178 -11.40 1.82 5.31
N GLU A 179 -12.66 1.69 5.70
CA GLU A 179 -13.56 0.67 5.18
C GLU A 179 -13.77 0.83 3.67
N ALA A 180 -14.01 2.05 3.20
CA ALA A 180 -14.15 2.36 1.78
C ALA A 180 -12.88 2.02 0.99
N ILE A 181 -11.68 2.38 1.49
CA ILE A 181 -10.41 2.03 0.85
C ILE A 181 -10.30 0.52 0.64
N ILE A 182 -10.65 -0.28 1.65
CA ILE A 182 -10.55 -1.74 1.58
C ILE A 182 -11.64 -2.36 0.73
N TYR A 183 -12.86 -1.83 0.77
CA TYR A 183 -13.92 -2.25 -0.12
C TYR A 183 -13.52 -2.10 -1.59
N TYR A 184 -13.03 -0.92 -2.00
CA TYR A 184 -12.61 -0.67 -3.38
C TYR A 184 -11.35 -1.46 -3.77
N LEU A 185 -10.32 -1.48 -2.91
CA LEU A 185 -9.10 -2.24 -3.17
C LEU A 185 -9.40 -3.73 -3.42
N ILE A 186 -10.22 -4.34 -2.58
CA ILE A 186 -10.55 -5.77 -2.70
C ILE A 186 -11.51 -6.02 -3.86
N SER A 187 -12.43 -5.11 -4.15
CA SER A 187 -13.29 -5.23 -5.34
C SER A 187 -12.45 -5.28 -6.63
N GLU A 188 -11.42 -4.43 -6.74
CA GLU A 188 -10.47 -4.45 -7.85
C GLU A 188 -9.63 -5.74 -7.93
N VAL A 189 -9.53 -6.51 -6.85
CA VAL A 189 -8.83 -7.81 -6.82
C VAL A 189 -9.77 -8.96 -7.19
N ILE A 190 -11.04 -8.90 -6.76
CA ILE A 190 -12.03 -9.97 -6.98
C ILE A 190 -12.50 -10.03 -8.42
N GLU A 191 -12.63 -8.90 -9.09
CA GLU A 191 -13.06 -8.86 -10.51
C GLU A 191 -12.08 -9.58 -11.47
N ASP A 192 -10.98 -10.14 -10.95
CA ASP A 192 -9.93 -10.86 -11.68
C ASP A 192 -9.75 -12.34 -11.30
N ILE A 193 -10.63 -12.90 -10.44
CA ILE A 193 -10.71 -14.36 -10.20
C ILE A 193 -11.98 -14.94 -10.81
#